data_AF-A0A519G3A4-F1
#
_entry.id   AF-A0A519G3A4-F1
#
_cell.length_a   1.000
_cell.length_b   1.000
_cell.length_c   1.000
_cell.angle_alpha   90.00
_cell.angle_beta   90.00
_cell.angle_gamma   90.00
#
_symmetry.space_group_name_H-M   'P 1'
#
loop_
_entity.id
_entity.type
_entity.pdbx_description
1 polymer ?
#
loop_
_entity_poly.entity_id
_entity_poly.type
_entity_poly.pdbx_seq_one_letter_code
_entity_poly.pdbx_strand_id
1 'polypeptide(L)'
;MFKILFTLHLLTAIFAIGPLVHASTTAARGLRTADAGATASAARTITIYSYASLLVVFFGFGVMSMDDPYGPGKVAEIGETWIWLSAVLWLAAVGLALGVLAPALEQATARITAGEPVDALKARVAAPGGIIGLIFAGIVFLMVYKPGS
;
A
#
# COMPACT_ATOMS: atom_id res chain seq x y z
N MET A 1 13.66 23.16 -5.44
CA MET A 1 12.39 22.41 -5.59
C MET A 1 12.56 20.91 -5.29
N PHE A 2 13.58 20.24 -5.86
CA PHE A 2 13.89 18.83 -5.60
C PHE A 2 13.76 18.40 -4.13
N LYS A 3 14.50 19.06 -3.21
CA LYS A 3 14.52 18.69 -1.78
C LYS A 3 13.11 18.68 -1.17
N ILE A 4 12.28 19.65 -1.52
CA ILE A 4 10.90 19.76 -0.98
C ILE A 4 10.05 18.60 -1.49
N LEU A 5 10.04 18.35 -2.80
CA LEU A 5 9.27 17.25 -3.39
C LEU A 5 9.75 15.89 -2.90
N PHE A 6 11.06 15.71 -2.74
CA PHE A 6 11.64 14.49 -2.22
C PHE A 6 11.28 14.27 -0.75
N THR A 7 11.33 15.31 0.07
CA THR A 7 10.83 15.26 1.46
C THR A 7 9.34 14.91 1.49
N LEU A 8 8.50 15.52 0.65
CA LEU A 8 7.08 15.21 0.59
C LEU A 8 6.82 13.77 0.15
N HIS A 9 7.52 13.27 -0.86
CA HIS A 9 7.44 11.88 -1.30
C HIS A 9 7.80 10.90 -0.17
N LEU A 10 8.88 11.15 0.56
CA LEU A 10 9.29 10.30 1.68
C LEU A 10 8.31 10.37 2.85
N LEU A 11 7.84 11.56 3.20
CA LEU A 11 6.84 11.72 4.27
C LEU A 11 5.55 10.98 3.92
N THR A 12 5.04 11.12 2.70
CA THR A 12 3.84 10.38 2.30
C THR A 12 4.11 8.89 2.19
N ALA A 13 5.30 8.45 1.77
CA ALA A 13 5.65 7.03 1.77
C ALA A 13 5.58 6.45 3.19
N ILE A 14 6.17 7.12 4.19
CA ILE A 14 6.17 6.66 5.58
C ILE A 14 4.77 6.70 6.18
N PHE A 15 4.09 7.83 6.08
CA PHE A 15 2.82 8.07 6.78
C PHE A 15 1.59 7.53 6.06
N ALA A 16 1.67 7.24 4.75
CA ALA A 16 0.57 6.58 4.04
C ALA A 16 0.76 5.07 3.95
N ILE A 17 1.95 4.60 3.56
CA ILE A 17 2.18 3.17 3.34
C ILE A 17 2.31 2.40 4.65
N GLY A 18 2.91 3.01 5.69
CA GLY A 18 3.06 2.38 7.00
C GLY A 18 1.71 1.90 7.59
N PRO A 19 0.72 2.78 7.77
CA PRO A 19 -0.60 2.39 8.25
C PRO A 19 -1.34 1.42 7.32
N LEU A 20 -1.21 1.57 5.99
CA LEU A 20 -1.81 0.67 5.01
C LEU A 20 -1.28 -0.76 5.16
N VAL A 21 0.04 -0.92 5.20
CA VAL A 21 0.70 -2.23 5.32
C VAL A 21 0.41 -2.84 6.69
N HIS A 22 0.46 -2.04 7.76
CA HIS A 22 0.13 -2.50 9.10
C HIS A 22 -1.31 -3.05 9.18
N ALA A 23 -2.29 -2.27 8.73
CA ALA A 23 -3.68 -2.70 8.73
C ALA A 23 -3.88 -3.94 7.86
N SER A 24 -3.28 -3.98 6.67
CA SER A 24 -3.39 -5.11 5.74
C SER A 24 -2.83 -6.41 6.32
N THR A 25 -1.61 -6.37 6.85
CA THR A 25 -0.90 -7.57 7.33
C THR A 25 -1.43 -8.11 8.66
N THR A 26 -2.14 -7.27 9.43
CA THR A 26 -2.67 -7.65 10.74
C THR A 26 -4.18 -7.87 10.78
N ALA A 27 -4.89 -7.53 9.71
CA ALA A 27 -6.35 -7.59 9.61
C ALA A 27 -6.95 -8.96 9.96
N ALA A 28 -6.27 -10.05 9.61
CA ALA A 28 -6.73 -11.42 9.90
C ALA A 28 -6.91 -11.69 11.41
N ARG A 29 -6.25 -10.90 12.28
CA ARG A 29 -6.38 -11.03 13.74
C ARG A 29 -7.81 -10.78 14.20
N GLY A 30 -8.50 -9.77 13.64
CA GLY A 30 -9.88 -9.45 13.98
C GLY A 30 -10.86 -10.58 13.66
N LEU A 31 -10.63 -11.32 12.57
CA LEU A 31 -11.46 -12.50 12.23
C LEU A 31 -11.22 -13.66 13.19
N ARG A 32 -9.99 -13.84 13.69
CA ARG A 32 -9.68 -14.92 14.64
C ARG A 32 -10.28 -14.68 16.01
N THR A 33 -10.42 -13.41 16.41
CA THR A 33 -11.00 -13.02 17.70
C THR A 33 -12.47 -12.67 17.61
N ALA A 34 -13.10 -12.82 16.44
CA ALA A 34 -14.48 -12.41 16.17
C ALA A 34 -14.77 -10.97 16.66
N ASP A 35 -13.84 -10.05 16.36
CA ASP A 35 -13.93 -8.65 16.77
C ASP A 35 -14.37 -7.78 15.58
N ALA A 36 -15.66 -7.41 15.56
CA ALA A 36 -16.24 -6.58 14.52
C ALA A 36 -15.65 -5.15 14.49
N GLY A 37 -15.29 -4.60 15.65
CA GLY A 37 -14.68 -3.27 15.74
C GLY A 37 -13.29 -3.26 15.10
N ALA A 38 -12.49 -4.29 15.35
CA ALA A 38 -11.18 -4.45 14.74
C ALA A 38 -11.28 -4.62 13.22
N THR A 39 -12.22 -5.42 12.71
CA THR A 39 -12.39 -5.61 11.25
C THR A 39 -12.88 -4.34 10.56
N ALA A 40 -13.81 -3.60 11.18
CA ALA A 40 -14.29 -2.33 10.65
C ALA A 40 -13.18 -1.27 10.60
N SER A 41 -12.41 -1.15 11.68
CA SER A 41 -11.29 -0.22 11.77
C SER A 41 -10.21 -0.54 10.73
N ALA A 42 -9.89 -1.83 10.55
CA ALA A 42 -8.95 -2.28 9.53
C ALA A 42 -9.44 -1.94 8.10
N ALA A 43 -10.70 -2.24 7.77
CA ALA A 43 -11.29 -1.90 6.47
C ALA A 43 -11.17 -0.41 6.18
N ARG A 44 -11.59 0.43 7.13
CA ARG A 44 -11.52 1.90 7.01
C ARG A 44 -10.09 2.40 6.83
N THR A 45 -9.15 1.87 7.62
CA THR A 45 -7.73 2.25 7.53
C THR A 45 -7.17 1.88 6.16
N ILE A 46 -7.41 0.66 5.69
CA ILE A 46 -6.96 0.19 4.38
C ILE A 46 -7.53 1.08 3.27
N THR A 47 -8.82 1.40 3.30
CA THR A 47 -9.45 2.26 2.30
C THR A 47 -8.85 3.67 2.30
N ILE A 48 -8.79 4.34 3.45
CA ILE A 48 -8.26 5.70 3.57
C ILE A 48 -6.82 5.77 3.07
N TYR A 49 -5.97 4.86 3.55
CA TYR A 49 -4.54 4.91 3.24
C TYR A 49 -4.20 4.36 1.86
N SER A 50 -5.06 3.54 1.25
CA SER A 50 -4.98 3.22 -0.18
C SER A 50 -5.15 4.47 -1.04
N TYR A 51 -6.14 5.32 -0.73
CA TYR A 51 -6.28 6.61 -1.42
C TYR A 51 -5.15 7.57 -1.08
N ALA A 52 -4.72 7.66 0.18
CA ALA A 52 -3.60 8.51 0.57
C ALA A 52 -2.30 8.12 -0.14
N SER A 53 -2.11 6.84 -0.48
CA SER A 53 -0.94 6.34 -1.21
C SER A 53 -0.78 6.97 -2.61
N LEU A 54 -1.85 7.53 -3.20
CA LEU A 54 -1.77 8.30 -4.44
C LEU A 54 -0.82 9.49 -4.32
N LEU A 55 -0.72 10.09 -3.12
CA LEU A 55 0.21 11.19 -2.88
C LEU A 55 1.67 10.74 -3.00
N VAL A 56 1.97 9.48 -2.66
CA VAL A 56 3.33 8.91 -2.81
C VAL A 56 3.70 8.88 -4.29
N VAL A 57 2.80 8.39 -5.12
CA VAL A 57 3.00 8.31 -6.58
C VAL A 57 3.06 9.71 -7.19
N PHE A 58 2.16 10.60 -6.81
CA PHE A 58 2.13 11.98 -7.28
C PHE A 58 3.45 12.72 -6.99
N PHE A 59 3.92 12.69 -5.75
CA PHE A 59 5.19 13.32 -5.40
C PHE A 59 6.40 12.56 -6.00
N GLY A 60 6.31 11.25 -6.17
CA GLY A 60 7.34 10.44 -6.83
C GLY A 60 7.55 10.85 -8.28
N PHE A 61 6.48 11.00 -9.06
CA PHE A 61 6.55 11.55 -10.41
C PHE A 61 6.99 13.01 -10.44
N GLY A 62 6.58 13.79 -9.43
CA GLY A 62 7.10 15.15 -9.21
C GLY A 62 8.62 15.17 -9.09
N VAL A 63 9.20 14.31 -8.26
CA VAL A 63 10.65 14.15 -8.10
C VAL A 63 11.31 13.70 -9.40
N MET A 64 10.74 12.70 -10.08
CA MET A 64 11.26 12.15 -11.34
C MET A 64 11.44 13.23 -12.42
N SER A 65 10.51 14.18 -12.50
CA SER A 65 10.56 15.27 -13.50
C SER A 65 11.63 16.35 -13.25
N MET A 66 12.25 16.36 -12.08
CA MET A 66 13.27 17.34 -11.71
C MET A 66 14.64 16.98 -12.30
N ASP A 67 15.50 17.98 -12.44
CA ASP A 67 16.91 17.74 -12.81
C ASP A 67 17.65 17.06 -11.65
N ASP A 68 18.53 16.13 -11.99
CA ASP A 68 19.34 15.42 -11.01
C ASP A 68 20.30 16.41 -10.31
N PRO A 69 20.21 16.57 -8.98
CA PRO A 69 21.13 17.42 -8.25
C PRO A 69 22.57 16.88 -8.16
N TYR A 70 22.82 15.62 -8.53
CA TYR A 70 24.11 14.95 -8.40
C TYR A 70 24.76 14.55 -9.73
N GLY A 71 24.09 14.79 -10.85
CA GLY A 71 24.54 14.36 -12.17
C GLY A 71 23.84 15.09 -13.31
N PRO A 72 24.25 14.84 -14.56
CA PRO A 72 23.54 15.36 -15.73
C PRO A 72 22.23 14.59 -15.95
N GLY A 73 21.14 15.29 -16.27
CA GLY A 73 19.88 14.69 -16.67
C GLY A 73 18.76 14.83 -15.63
N LYS A 74 17.76 13.94 -15.73
CA LYS A 74 16.62 13.87 -14.81
C LYS A 74 16.90 12.89 -13.68
N VAL A 75 16.17 13.05 -12.56
CA VAL A 75 16.33 12.16 -11.40
C VAL A 75 16.03 10.70 -11.73
N ALA A 76 15.04 10.46 -12.59
CA ALA A 76 14.74 9.14 -13.14
C ALA A 76 13.87 9.26 -14.40
N GLU A 77 13.77 8.18 -15.15
CA GLU A 77 12.89 8.03 -16.31
C GLU A 77 11.90 6.87 -16.13
N ILE A 78 10.73 6.98 -16.77
CA ILE A 78 9.70 5.93 -16.73
C ILE A 78 10.19 4.60 -17.29
N GLY A 79 11.18 4.63 -18.19
CA GLY A 79 11.78 3.44 -18.80
C GLY A 79 12.64 2.63 -17.83
N GLU A 80 13.05 3.21 -16.71
CA GLU A 80 13.88 2.52 -15.72
C GLU A 80 13.08 1.43 -15.01
N THR A 81 13.66 0.23 -14.93
CA THR A 81 12.97 -0.97 -14.44
C THR A 81 12.37 -0.77 -13.06
N TRP A 82 13.08 -0.10 -12.15
CA TRP A 82 12.62 0.13 -10.79
C TRP A 82 11.47 1.14 -10.69
N ILE A 83 11.31 2.05 -11.66
CA ILE A 83 10.21 3.01 -11.70
C ILE A 83 8.92 2.33 -12.13
N TRP A 84 8.89 1.79 -13.37
CA TRP A 84 7.63 1.28 -13.93
C TRP A 84 7.16 0.04 -13.17
N LEU A 85 8.09 -0.83 -12.74
CA LEU A 85 7.73 -2.03 -11.97
C LEU A 85 7.15 -1.64 -10.60
N SER A 86 7.71 -0.63 -9.93
CA SER A 86 7.15 -0.13 -8.67
C SER A 86 5.76 0.47 -8.87
N ALA A 87 5.52 1.18 -9.97
CA ALA A 87 4.20 1.72 -10.29
C ALA A 87 3.16 0.62 -10.53
N VAL A 88 3.51 -0.43 -11.27
CA VAL A 88 2.64 -1.60 -11.51
C VAL A 88 2.38 -2.36 -10.21
N LEU A 89 3.41 -2.60 -9.40
CA LEU A 89 3.29 -3.23 -8.09
C LEU A 89 2.40 -2.44 -7.15
N TRP A 90 2.55 -1.11 -7.10
CA TRP A 90 1.69 -0.23 -6.31
C TRP A 90 0.23 -0.34 -6.77
N LEU A 91 -0.02 -0.31 -8.08
CA LEU A 91 -1.37 -0.44 -8.62
C LEU A 91 -2.01 -1.79 -8.25
N ALA A 92 -1.23 -2.88 -8.31
CA ALA A 92 -1.67 -4.20 -7.89
C ALA A 92 -1.99 -4.25 -6.38
N ALA A 93 -1.15 -3.66 -5.53
CA ALA A 93 -1.39 -3.56 -4.09
C ALA A 93 -2.66 -2.77 -3.78
N VAL A 94 -2.86 -1.61 -4.39
CA VAL A 94 -4.08 -0.79 -4.20
C VAL A 94 -5.32 -1.52 -4.72
N GLY A 95 -5.21 -2.20 -5.86
CA GLY A 95 -6.28 -3.04 -6.41
C GLY A 95 -6.67 -4.18 -5.47
N LEU A 96 -5.70 -4.87 -4.87
CA LEU A 96 -5.96 -5.89 -3.86
C LEU A 96 -6.57 -5.30 -2.58
N ALA A 97 -6.05 -4.16 -2.12
CA ALA A 97 -6.51 -3.49 -0.91
C ALA A 97 -7.98 -3.06 -1.03
N LEU A 98 -8.33 -2.35 -2.09
CA LEU A 98 -9.68 -1.78 -2.30
C LEU A 98 -10.66 -2.79 -2.90
N GLY A 99 -10.21 -3.66 -3.81
CA GLY A 99 -11.07 -4.59 -4.53
C GLY A 99 -11.34 -5.90 -3.80
N VAL A 100 -10.45 -6.31 -2.89
CA VAL A 100 -10.54 -7.61 -2.21
C VAL A 100 -10.54 -7.46 -0.70
N LEU A 101 -9.52 -6.83 -0.13
CA LEU A 101 -9.27 -6.88 1.30
C LEU A 101 -10.27 -6.04 2.10
N ALA A 102 -10.49 -4.77 1.73
CA ALA A 102 -11.45 -3.91 2.41
C ALA A 102 -12.90 -4.45 2.34
N PRO A 103 -13.44 -4.86 1.16
CA PRO A 103 -14.77 -5.46 1.09
C PRO A 103 -14.91 -6.76 1.88
N ALA A 104 -13.86 -7.59 1.92
CA ALA A 104 -13.88 -8.81 2.72
C ALA A 104 -13.94 -8.52 4.23
N LEU A 105 -13.28 -7.45 4.69
CA LEU A 105 -13.33 -7.02 6.09
C LEU A 105 -14.66 -6.36 6.46
N GLU A 106 -15.28 -5.62 5.55
CA GLU A 106 -16.65 -5.09 5.74
C GLU A 106 -17.66 -6.24 5.85
N GLN A 107 -17.56 -7.25 4.97
CA GLN A 107 -18.38 -8.47 5.07
C GLN A 107 -18.13 -9.22 6.39
N ALA A 108 -16.87 -9.35 6.82
CA ALA A 108 -16.54 -9.97 8.10
C ALA A 108 -17.16 -9.21 9.28
N THR A 109 -17.10 -7.88 9.25
CA THR A 109 -17.71 -7.00 10.25
C THR A 109 -19.21 -7.27 10.38
N ALA A 110 -19.93 -7.28 9.25
CA ALA A 110 -21.37 -7.53 9.23
C ALA A 110 -21.71 -8.91 9.78
N ARG A 111 -20.98 -9.95 9.36
CA ARG A 111 -21.21 -11.33 9.82
C ARG A 111 -20.94 -11.52 11.30
N ILE A 112 -19.82 -11.00 11.80
CA ILE A 112 -19.48 -11.07 13.23
C ILE A 112 -20.57 -10.38 14.07
N THR A 113 -21.03 -9.22 13.63
CA THR A 113 -22.11 -8.47 14.31
C THR A 113 -23.42 -9.28 14.34
N ALA A 114 -23.71 -10.04 13.29
CA ALA A 114 -24.87 -10.92 13.20
C ALA A 114 -24.69 -12.28 13.90
N GLY A 115 -23.51 -12.58 14.46
CA GLY A 115 -23.20 -13.89 15.04
C GLY A 115 -23.00 -15.00 14.01
N GLU A 116 -22.71 -14.65 12.76
CA GLU A 116 -22.53 -15.58 11.64
C GLU A 116 -21.08 -16.06 11.49
N PRO A 117 -20.85 -17.26 10.94
CA PRO A 117 -19.51 -17.79 10.73
C PRO A 117 -18.73 -16.99 9.66
N VAL A 118 -17.44 -16.77 9.95
CA VAL A 118 -16.49 -16.03 9.09
C VAL A 118 -15.36 -16.89 8.52
N ASP A 119 -15.41 -18.22 8.66
CA ASP A 119 -14.33 -19.12 8.20
C ASP A 119 -14.01 -18.97 6.71
N ALA A 120 -15.03 -18.80 5.88
CA ALA A 120 -14.88 -18.59 4.44
C ALA A 120 -14.14 -17.27 4.09
N LEU A 121 -14.09 -16.30 5.01
CA LEU A 121 -13.43 -15.01 4.82
C LEU A 121 -11.99 -15.00 5.32
N LYS A 122 -11.58 -15.95 6.17
CA LYS A 122 -10.23 -15.99 6.76
C LYS A 122 -9.14 -16.00 5.69
N ALA A 123 -9.27 -16.87 4.68
CA ALA A 123 -8.31 -16.94 3.57
C ALA A 123 -8.35 -15.68 2.68
N ARG A 124 -9.55 -15.14 2.43
CA ARG A 124 -9.76 -13.91 1.64
C ARG A 124 -9.21 -12.64 2.31
N VAL A 125 -8.98 -12.66 3.61
CA VAL A 125 -8.33 -11.57 4.34
C VAL A 125 -6.83 -11.83 4.49
N ALA A 126 -6.43 -13.03 4.92
CA ALA A 126 -5.04 -13.34 5.24
C ALA A 126 -4.12 -13.32 4.01
N ALA A 127 -4.55 -13.90 2.88
CA ALA A 127 -3.70 -13.98 1.69
C ALA A 127 -3.43 -12.60 1.07
N PRO A 128 -4.43 -11.76 0.75
CA PRO A 128 -4.18 -10.42 0.24
C PRO A 128 -3.39 -9.55 1.22
N GLY A 129 -3.66 -9.66 2.53
CA GLY A 129 -2.93 -8.91 3.56
C GLY A 129 -1.42 -9.18 3.53
N GLY A 130 -1.01 -10.44 3.42
CA GLY A 130 0.39 -10.83 3.27
C GLY A 130 1.00 -10.40 1.93
N ILE A 131 0.28 -10.61 0.83
CA ILE A 131 0.74 -10.23 -0.52
C ILE A 131 0.98 -8.73 -0.61
N ILE A 132 0.06 -7.90 -0.08
CA ILE A 132 0.24 -6.43 -0.04
C ILE A 132 1.52 -6.07 0.72
N GLY A 133 1.79 -6.71 1.86
CA GLY A 133 3.03 -6.49 2.62
C GLY A 133 4.28 -6.82 1.80
N LEU A 134 4.29 -7.96 1.11
CA LEU A 134 5.41 -8.37 0.25
C LEU A 134 5.60 -7.42 -0.95
N ILE A 135 4.51 -6.98 -1.57
CA ILE A 135 4.54 -6.02 -2.67
C ILE A 135 5.23 -4.72 -2.21
N PHE A 136 4.82 -4.14 -1.08
CA PHE A 136 5.42 -2.91 -0.59
C PHE A 136 6.88 -3.09 -0.13
N ALA A 137 7.23 -4.24 0.43
CA ALA A 137 8.63 -4.57 0.69
C ALA A 137 9.47 -4.62 -0.60
N GLY A 138 8.92 -5.22 -1.66
CA GLY A 138 9.53 -5.25 -2.99
C GLY A 138 9.70 -3.85 -3.59
N ILE A 139 8.69 -2.99 -3.46
CA ILE A 139 8.77 -1.58 -3.91
C ILE A 139 9.91 -0.85 -3.18
N VAL A 140 10.03 -1.00 -1.86
CA VAL A 140 11.13 -0.39 -1.09
C VAL A 140 12.48 -0.90 -1.59
N PHE A 141 12.62 -2.22 -1.82
CA PHE A 141 13.85 -2.79 -2.37
C PHE A 141 14.20 -2.17 -3.74
N LEU A 142 13.23 -2.06 -4.65
CA LEU A 142 13.43 -1.44 -5.96
C LEU A 142 13.86 0.03 -5.85
N MET A 143 13.24 0.80 -4.96
CA MET A 143 13.53 2.22 -4.76
C MET A 143 14.91 2.47 -4.13
N VAL A 144 15.41 1.52 -3.34
CA VAL A 144 16.73 1.60 -2.69
C VAL A 144 17.83 1.12 -3.64
N TYR A 145 17.66 -0.04 -4.28
CA TYR A 145 18.69 -0.66 -5.10
C TYR A 145 18.77 -0.09 -6.52
N LYS A 146 17.63 0.39 -7.06
CA LYS A 146 17.52 1.02 -8.38
C LYS A 146 18.24 0.22 -9.49
N PRO A 147 17.88 -1.04 -9.71
CA PRO A 147 18.55 -1.86 -10.73
C PRO A 147 18.49 -1.20 -12.11
N GLY A 148 19.67 -1.03 -12.72
CA GLY A 148 19.82 -0.44 -14.05
C GLY A 148 19.94 1.09 -14.08
N SER A 149 20.02 1.74 -12.91
CA SER A 149 20.41 3.15 -12.74
C SER A 149 21.91 3.31 -12.54
#